data_AF-A0A6A0IHT7-F1
#
_entry.id   AF-A0A6A0IHT7-F1
#
_cell.length_a   1.000
_cell.length_b   1.000
_cell.length_c   1.000
_cell.angle_alpha   90.00
_cell.angle_beta   90.00
_cell.angle_gamma   90.00
#
_symmetry.space_group_name_H-M   'P 1'
#
loop_
_entity.id
_entity.type
_entity.pdbx_description
1 polymer ?
#
loop_
_entity_poly.entity_id
_entity_poly.type
_entity_poly.pdbx_seq_one_letter_code
_entity_poly.pdbx_strand_id
1 'polypeptide(L)'
;MPTKTSAAAVRKPKADPLEKARKRLLAKREELVVDLEKNREISESTVDESAQDMADRATSSYTKEFAYSLSESDRKLLVLIDQALDRIEAGTYGACVHCSQPVQEKRLEAVPWARHCLECQELQDKGLI
;
A
#
# COMPACT_ATOMS: atom_id res chain seq x y z
N MET A 1 7.56 -3.88 45.90
CA MET A 1 8.13 -4.36 44.62
C MET A 1 7.71 -3.37 43.53
N PRO A 2 8.65 -2.66 42.89
CA PRO A 2 8.30 -1.64 41.91
C PRO A 2 8.35 -2.23 40.49
N THR A 3 7.25 -2.17 39.74
CA THR A 3 7.31 -2.22 38.28
C THR A 3 6.56 -1.02 37.74
N LYS A 4 7.35 -0.09 37.22
CA LYS A 4 6.95 1.23 36.73
C LYS A 4 6.20 1.07 35.42
N THR A 5 4.95 1.51 35.40
CA THR A 5 4.23 1.88 34.17
C THR A 5 4.95 3.06 33.53
N SER A 6 5.62 2.83 32.39
CA SER A 6 6.19 3.91 31.59
C SER A 6 5.41 4.00 30.29
N ALA A 7 4.43 4.90 30.26
CA ALA A 7 3.80 5.37 29.04
C ALA A 7 4.88 6.06 28.19
N ALA A 8 5.38 5.36 27.17
CA ALA A 8 6.34 5.92 26.23
C ALA A 8 5.63 6.99 25.38
N ALA A 9 5.99 8.24 25.63
CA ALA A 9 5.53 9.40 24.88
C ALA A 9 5.73 9.18 23.38
N VAL A 10 4.62 9.22 22.62
CA VAL A 10 4.61 9.28 21.15
C VAL A 10 5.30 10.58 20.77
N ARG A 11 6.60 10.51 20.46
CA ARG A 11 7.39 11.66 20.01
C ARG A 11 6.88 12.07 18.63
N LYS A 12 6.21 13.21 18.55
CA LYS A 12 5.90 13.93 17.30
C LYS A 12 7.18 13.94 16.43
N PRO A 13 7.19 13.34 15.23
CA PRO A 13 8.38 13.38 14.38
C PRO A 13 8.65 14.82 13.95
N LYS A 14 9.93 15.19 13.83
CA LYS A 14 10.36 16.49 13.30
C LYS A 14 9.71 16.70 11.93
N ALA A 15 9.29 17.93 11.62
CA ALA A 15 8.48 18.24 10.44
C ALA A 15 9.10 17.78 9.09
N ASP A 16 10.42 17.65 9.01
CA ASP A 16 11.15 17.32 7.79
C ASP A 16 10.98 15.84 7.30
N PRO A 17 11.20 14.81 8.14
CA PRO A 17 10.90 13.41 7.79
C PRO A 17 9.45 13.13 7.36
N LEU A 18 8.48 13.77 8.02
CA LEU A 18 7.06 13.52 7.80
C LEU A 18 6.56 14.15 6.49
N GLU A 19 7.04 15.36 6.16
CA GLU A 19 6.82 15.97 4.85
C GLU A 19 7.45 15.16 3.72
N LYS A 20 8.65 14.60 3.95
CA LYS A 20 9.29 13.71 2.97
C LYS A 20 8.46 12.43 2.75
N ALA A 21 7.93 11.82 3.80
CA ALA A 21 7.04 10.67 3.69
C ALA A 21 5.76 11.02 2.94
N ARG A 22 5.14 12.17 3.25
CA ARG A 22 3.93 12.66 2.57
C ARG A 22 4.15 12.85 1.07
N LYS A 23 5.24 13.51 0.68
CA LYS A 23 5.60 13.69 -0.74
C LYS A 23 5.77 12.36 -1.48
N ARG A 24 6.42 11.38 -0.84
CA ARG A 24 6.60 10.05 -1.44
C ARG A 24 5.28 9.29 -1.58
N LEU A 25 4.40 9.38 -0.59
CA LEU A 25 3.07 8.78 -0.63
C LEU A 25 2.24 9.39 -1.77
N LEU A 26 2.22 10.71 -1.90
CA LEU A 26 1.50 11.41 -2.97
C LEU A 26 2.04 11.07 -4.36
N ALA A 27 3.36 11.06 -4.54
CA ALA A 27 3.98 10.66 -5.81
C ALA A 27 3.62 9.21 -6.18
N LYS A 28 3.66 8.29 -5.21
CA LYS A 28 3.28 6.88 -5.46
C LYS A 28 1.78 6.74 -5.73
N ARG A 29 0.94 7.53 -5.08
CA ARG A 29 -0.50 7.58 -5.33
C ARG A 29 -0.80 7.97 -6.78
N GLU A 30 -0.16 9.02 -7.27
CA GLU A 30 -0.31 9.50 -8.66
C GLU A 30 0.16 8.44 -9.67
N GLU A 31 1.31 7.81 -9.43
CA GLU A 31 1.83 6.70 -10.25
C GLU A 31 0.79 5.57 -10.38
N LEU A 32 0.24 5.09 -9.26
CA LEU A 32 -0.73 3.99 -9.28
C LEU A 32 -2.05 4.37 -9.97
N VAL A 33 -2.51 5.61 -9.82
CA VAL A 33 -3.72 6.07 -10.51
C VAL A 33 -3.52 6.04 -12.02
N VAL A 34 -2.39 6.55 -12.49
CA VAL A 34 -2.04 6.53 -13.93
C VAL A 34 -1.92 5.10 -14.45
N ASP A 35 -1.32 4.18 -13.70
CA ASP A 35 -1.16 2.79 -14.12
C ASP A 35 -2.50 2.05 -14.16
N LEU A 36 -3.40 2.32 -13.21
CA LEU A 36 -4.77 1.77 -13.21
C LEU A 36 -5.61 2.28 -14.39
N GLU A 37 -5.45 3.55 -14.77
CA GLU A 37 -6.11 4.13 -15.96
C GLU A 37 -5.62 3.43 -17.25
N LYS A 38 -4.31 3.26 -17.41
CA LYS A 38 -3.74 2.55 -18.57
C LYS A 38 -4.20 1.09 -18.64
N ASN A 39 -4.21 0.37 -17.53
CA ASN A 39 -4.65 -1.02 -17.50
C ASN A 39 -6.13 -1.16 -17.92
N ARG A 40 -6.95 -0.16 -17.60
CA ARG A 40 -8.35 -0.12 -18.05
C ARG A 40 -8.46 0.11 -19.56
N GLU A 41 -7.65 0.99 -20.15
CA GLU A 41 -7.64 1.18 -21.61
C GLU A 41 -7.20 -0.08 -22.36
N ILE A 42 -6.24 -0.84 -21.81
CA ILE A 42 -5.78 -2.11 -22.39
C ILE A 42 -6.90 -3.17 -22.36
N SER A 43 -7.71 -3.22 -21.30
CA SER A 43 -8.80 -4.18 -21.22
C SER A 43 -9.94 -3.82 -22.18
N GLU A 44 -10.24 -2.52 -22.35
CA GLU A 44 -11.28 -2.01 -23.24
C GLU A 44 -10.92 -2.09 -24.74
N SER A 45 -9.63 -2.03 -25.10
CA SER A 45 -9.16 -1.99 -26.51
C SER A 45 -9.13 -3.34 -27.24
N THR A 46 -9.57 -4.43 -26.60
CA THR A 46 -9.53 -5.80 -27.17
C THR A 46 -10.82 -6.23 -27.90
N VAL A 47 -11.51 -5.29 -28.55
CA VAL A 47 -12.87 -5.49 -29.09
C VAL A 47 -12.96 -6.02 -30.54
N ASP A 48 -11.89 -6.57 -31.13
CA ASP A 48 -12.00 -7.37 -32.36
C ASP A 48 -11.60 -8.84 -32.15
N GLU A 49 -12.36 -9.53 -31.29
CA GLU A 49 -12.23 -10.98 -31.03
C GLU A 49 -12.67 -11.84 -32.23
N SER A 50 -13.21 -11.20 -33.28
CA SER A 50 -13.79 -11.88 -34.45
C SER A 50 -12.73 -12.46 -35.41
N ALA A 51 -11.50 -11.94 -35.37
CA ALA A 51 -10.39 -12.34 -36.23
C ALA A 51 -9.34 -13.25 -35.54
N GLN A 52 -9.49 -13.53 -34.25
CA GLN A 52 -8.51 -14.28 -33.45
C GLN A 52 -8.71 -15.81 -33.54
N ASP A 53 -7.61 -16.55 -33.69
CA ASP A 53 -7.64 -18.01 -33.56
C ASP A 53 -7.72 -18.46 -32.07
N MET A 54 -7.81 -19.77 -31.83
CA MET A 54 -7.92 -20.30 -30.46
C MET A 54 -6.68 -20.02 -29.59
N ALA A 55 -5.49 -19.92 -30.18
CA ALA A 55 -4.26 -19.62 -29.46
C ALA A 55 -4.17 -18.13 -29.11
N ASP A 56 -4.60 -17.26 -30.02
CA ASP A 56 -4.71 -15.82 -29.81
C ASP A 56 -5.72 -15.47 -28.70
N ARG A 57 -6.86 -16.18 -28.67
CA ARG A 57 -7.87 -16.06 -27.61
C ARG A 57 -7.36 -16.52 -26.25
N ALA A 58 -6.64 -17.64 -26.20
CA ALA A 58 -6.04 -18.11 -24.95
C ALA A 58 -5.00 -17.10 -24.40
N THR A 59 -4.15 -16.57 -25.29
CA THR A 59 -3.12 -15.59 -24.94
C THR A 59 -3.76 -14.29 -24.45
N SER A 60 -4.73 -13.75 -25.17
CA SER A 60 -5.42 -12.51 -24.78
C SER A 60 -6.19 -12.64 -23.47
N SER A 61 -6.86 -13.79 -23.23
CA SER A 61 -7.50 -14.08 -21.94
C SER A 61 -6.49 -14.07 -20.80
N TYR A 62 -5.35 -14.76 -20.95
CA TYR A 62 -4.29 -14.77 -19.95
C TYR A 62 -3.73 -13.36 -19.67
N THR A 63 -3.49 -12.58 -20.72
CA THR A 63 -3.03 -11.18 -20.57
C THR A 63 -4.04 -10.32 -19.82
N LYS A 64 -5.34 -10.46 -20.11
CA LYS A 64 -6.42 -9.76 -19.39
C LYS A 64 -6.46 -10.14 -17.92
N GLU A 65 -6.41 -11.44 -17.60
CA GLU A 65 -6.39 -11.94 -16.23
C GLU A 65 -5.16 -11.44 -15.45
N PHE A 66 -3.99 -11.46 -16.09
CA PHE A 66 -2.76 -10.93 -15.50
C PHE A 66 -2.85 -9.43 -15.21
N ALA A 67 -3.33 -8.63 -16.17
CA ALA A 67 -3.54 -7.19 -15.99
C ALA A 67 -4.58 -6.88 -14.89
N TYR A 68 -5.62 -7.70 -14.78
CA TYR A 68 -6.61 -7.59 -13.69
C TYR A 68 -5.99 -7.87 -12.32
N SER A 69 -5.20 -8.93 -12.18
CA SER A 69 -4.50 -9.28 -10.93
C SER A 69 -3.54 -8.18 -10.47
N LEU A 70 -2.79 -7.59 -11.42
CA LEU A 70 -1.93 -6.44 -11.15
C LEU A 70 -2.75 -5.26 -10.63
N SER A 71 -3.84 -4.94 -11.32
CA SER A 71 -4.74 -3.83 -10.96
C SER A 71 -5.35 -4.01 -9.56
N GLU A 72 -5.69 -5.24 -9.16
CA GLU A 72 -6.19 -5.52 -7.80
C GLU A 72 -5.11 -5.29 -6.73
N SER A 73 -3.86 -5.62 -7.03
CA SER A 73 -2.73 -5.36 -6.12
C SER A 73 -2.47 -3.86 -5.97
N ASP A 74 -2.51 -3.11 -7.08
CA ASP A 74 -2.33 -1.67 -7.11
C ASP A 74 -3.46 -0.94 -6.36
N ARG A 75 -4.70 -1.40 -6.51
CA ARG A 75 -5.85 -0.89 -5.74
C ARG A 75 -5.68 -1.09 -4.23
N LYS A 76 -5.23 -2.27 -3.80
CA LYS A 76 -4.94 -2.53 -2.38
C LYS A 76 -3.83 -1.60 -1.87
N LEU A 77 -2.78 -1.39 -2.65
CA LEU A 77 -1.71 -0.47 -2.31
C LEU A 77 -2.19 0.98 -2.23
N LEU A 78 -3.04 1.41 -3.16
CA LEU A 78 -3.65 2.73 -3.16
C LEU A 78 -4.43 2.99 -1.86
N VAL A 79 -5.24 2.02 -1.43
CA VAL A 79 -5.95 2.07 -0.13
C VAL A 79 -4.98 2.21 1.04
N LEU A 80 -3.86 1.48 1.04
CA LEU A 80 -2.86 1.58 2.10
C LEU A 80 -2.16 2.95 2.12
N ILE A 81 -1.93 3.54 0.94
CA ILE A 81 -1.35 4.88 0.79
C ILE A 81 -2.31 5.94 1.31
N ASP A 82 -3.59 5.89 0.91
CA ASP A 82 -4.61 6.83 1.39
C ASP A 82 -4.74 6.73 2.93
N GLN A 83 -4.80 5.51 3.48
CA GLN A 83 -4.79 5.32 4.93
C GLN A 83 -3.52 5.86 5.62
N ALA A 84 -2.36 5.82 4.95
CA ALA A 84 -1.13 6.37 5.50
C ALA A 84 -1.14 7.90 5.50
N LEU A 85 -1.71 8.53 4.46
CA LEU A 85 -1.96 9.97 4.39
C LEU A 85 -2.93 10.40 5.49
N ASP A 86 -4.01 9.67 5.71
CA ASP A 86 -4.96 9.94 6.80
C ASP A 86 -4.28 9.88 8.18
N ARG A 87 -3.39 8.90 8.39
CA ARG A 87 -2.59 8.80 9.64
C ARG A 87 -1.61 9.96 9.79
N ILE A 88 -1.08 10.50 8.69
CA ILE A 88 -0.23 11.69 8.73
C ILE A 88 -1.05 12.89 9.21
N GLU A 89 -2.26 13.08 8.67
CA GLU A 89 -3.15 14.18 9.03
C GLU A 89 -3.67 14.05 10.47
N ALA A 90 -3.98 12.84 10.91
CA ALA A 90 -4.36 12.54 12.28
C ALA A 90 -3.19 12.59 13.29
N GLY A 91 -1.94 12.69 12.81
CA GLY A 91 -0.74 12.67 13.66
C GLY A 91 -0.42 11.31 14.28
N THR A 92 -1.00 10.22 13.79
CA THR A 92 -0.78 8.84 14.25
C THR A 92 0.18 8.05 13.34
N TYR A 93 0.72 8.69 12.30
CA TYR A 93 1.70 8.09 11.41
C TYR A 93 2.95 7.62 12.18
N GLY A 94 3.39 6.40 11.89
CA GLY A 94 4.50 5.75 12.58
C GLY A 94 4.11 4.97 13.84
N ALA A 95 2.84 4.90 14.20
CA ALA A 95 2.32 3.94 15.18
C ALA A 95 1.66 2.74 14.47
N CYS A 96 1.87 1.54 15.00
CA CYS A 96 1.24 0.32 14.50
C CYS A 96 -0.27 0.35 14.79
N VAL A 97 -1.09 0.05 13.77
CA VAL A 97 -2.55 0.07 13.88
C VAL A 97 -3.09 -1.02 14.82
N HIS A 98 -2.36 -2.13 14.99
CA HIS A 98 -2.77 -3.23 15.86
C HIS A 98 -2.34 -3.03 17.33
N CYS A 99 -1.04 -2.87 17.59
CA CYS A 99 -0.50 -2.84 18.97
C CYS A 99 -0.13 -1.43 19.47
N SER A 100 -0.33 -0.39 18.66
CA SER A 100 0.06 1.00 18.97
C SER A 100 1.56 1.23 19.24
N GLN A 101 2.40 0.21 19.06
CA GLN A 101 3.86 0.34 19.21
C GLN A 101 4.46 1.12 18.04
N PRO A 102 5.59 1.81 18.23
CA PRO A 102 6.26 2.53 17.16
C PRO A 102 6.70 1.59 16.04
N VAL A 103 6.42 1.98 14.80
CA VAL A 103 6.94 1.33 13.59
C VAL A 103 8.38 1.80 13.37
N GLN A 104 9.27 0.86 13.05
CA GLN A 104 10.68 1.15 12.83
C GLN A 104 10.87 2.19 11.73
N GLU A 105 11.69 3.22 11.99
CA GLU A 105 11.93 4.32 11.05
C GLU A 105 12.43 3.83 9.69
N LYS A 106 13.42 2.93 9.68
CA LYS A 106 13.93 2.29 8.46
C LYS A 106 12.83 1.59 7.64
N ARG A 107 11.80 1.04 8.29
CA ARG A 107 10.65 0.42 7.61
C ARG A 107 9.77 1.49 6.97
N LEU A 108 9.54 2.63 7.62
CA LEU A 108 8.78 3.75 7.02
C LEU A 108 9.58 4.45 5.91
N GLU A 109 10.91 4.43 5.99
CA GLU A 109 11.78 4.88 4.90
C GLU A 109 11.72 3.95 3.69
N ALA A 110 11.68 2.63 3.87
CA ALA A 110 11.56 1.68 2.77
C ALA A 110 10.11 1.60 2.24
N VAL A 111 9.13 1.54 3.15
CA VAL A 111 7.71 1.27 2.90
C VAL A 111 6.87 2.31 3.66
N PRO A 112 6.66 3.51 3.09
CA PRO A 112 5.93 4.60 3.76
C PRO A 112 4.47 4.29 4.09
N TRP A 113 3.82 3.39 3.36
CA TRP A 113 2.44 2.97 3.62
C TRP A 113 2.30 1.87 4.68
N ALA A 114 3.40 1.45 5.33
CA ALA A 114 3.36 0.42 6.35
C ALA A 114 2.40 0.80 7.50
N ARG A 115 1.47 -0.11 7.81
CA ARG A 115 0.48 0.05 8.90
C ARG A 115 0.83 -0.72 10.17
N HIS A 116 1.74 -1.68 10.07
CA HIS A 116 2.12 -2.60 11.16
C HIS A 116 3.62 -2.54 11.47
N CYS A 117 3.95 -2.77 12.75
CA CYS A 117 5.32 -3.12 13.17
C CYS A 117 5.68 -4.53 12.64
N LEU A 118 6.96 -4.92 12.73
CA LEU A 118 7.39 -6.23 12.21
C LEU A 118 6.64 -7.40 12.86
N GLU A 119 6.48 -7.38 14.18
CA GLU A 119 5.78 -8.45 14.91
C GLU A 119 4.32 -8.58 14.48
N CYS A 120 3.59 -7.46 14.38
CA CYS A 120 2.21 -7.48 13.91
C CYS A 120 2.11 -7.81 12.42
N GLN A 121 3.10 -7.44 11.60
CA GLN A 121 3.16 -7.87 10.21
C GLN A 121 3.29 -9.39 10.11
N GLU A 122 4.18 -10.01 10.89
CA GLU A 122 4.33 -11.47 10.91
C GLU A 122 3.05 -12.19 11.37
N LEU A 123 2.31 -11.61 12.32
CA LEU A 123 1.01 -12.14 12.73
C LEU A 123 -0.04 -12.03 11.62
N GLN A 124 -0.08 -10.89 10.92
CA GLN A 124 -0.96 -10.66 9.78
C GLN A 124 -0.70 -11.67 8.66
N ASP A 125 0.58 -11.90 8.34
CA ASP A 125 0.99 -12.81 7.27
C ASP A 125 0.65 -14.27 7.62
N LYS A 126 0.55 -14.60 8.92
CA LYS A 126 0.06 -15.89 9.44
C LYS A 126 -1.47 -15.97 9.59
N GLY A 127 -2.20 -14.89 9.30
CA GLY A 127 -3.66 -14.82 9.46
C GLY A 127 -4.14 -14.81 10.91
N LEU A 128 -3.28 -14.38 11.85
CA LEU A 128 -3.61 -14.32 13.28
C LEU A 128 -4.22 -12.96 13.68
N ILE A 129 -4.14 -11.95 12.80
CA ILE A 129 -4.76 -10.62 12.91
C ILE A 129 -5.21 -10.11 11.54
#